data_AF-A0A9E6AI85-F1
#
_entry.id   AF-A0A9E6AI85-F1
#
_cell.length_a   1.000
_cell.length_b   1.000
_cell.length_c   1.000
_cell.angle_alpha   90.00
_cell.angle_beta   90.00
_cell.angle_gamma   90.00
#
_symmetry.space_group_name_H-M   'P 1'
#
loop_
_entity.id
_entity.type
_entity.pdbx_description
1 polymer ?
#
loop_
_entity_poly.entity_id
_entity_poly.type
_entity_poly.pdbx_seq_one_letter_code
_entity_poly.pdbx_strand_id
1 'polypeptide(L)'
;MISTRWIGTFLLGALALGCGKSGEEENPNTAANYQQGQPGPGGQAPPPGQQQPGAQPGPAGYPAASAQPAPGPGGQPGAPPAAGAQPAAGQPMAPLGAIMANPAGLQGIIAGALSGGAAAVGALSGGELGMMEAGIKMQAGIQAKGMTAEGQLMSAKLQQGAHAEGHFTMQPGVCYTIIGFGLPGVFDYQINLITDPPMPPQVLAQSAVGGVNPVVGANEACIRNPFPLPMSVKVDMNLLRGTGMVGAQVYKK
;
A
#
# COMPACT_ATOMS: atom_id res chain seq x y z
N MET A 1 18.61 2.78 -23.48
CA MET A 1 18.17 4.19 -23.33
C MET A 1 18.91 4.79 -22.14
N ILE A 2 19.27 6.07 -22.21
CA ILE A 2 20.27 6.69 -21.32
C ILE A 2 19.62 7.13 -20.00
N SER A 3 20.18 6.70 -18.87
CA SER A 3 19.70 7.08 -17.54
C SER A 3 20.34 8.40 -17.09
N THR A 4 19.59 9.48 -17.14
CA THR A 4 20.05 10.82 -16.76
C THR A 4 20.08 10.96 -15.24
N ARG A 5 21.26 10.74 -14.65
CA ARG A 5 21.51 11.05 -13.23
C ARG A 5 21.59 12.56 -13.00
N TRP A 6 20.59 13.13 -12.33
CA TRP A 6 20.66 14.50 -11.81
C TRP A 6 21.63 14.56 -10.63
N ILE A 7 22.82 15.13 -10.87
CA ILE A 7 23.77 15.49 -9.81
C ILE A 7 23.52 16.94 -9.43
N GLY A 8 22.71 17.15 -8.39
CA GLY A 8 22.43 18.48 -7.82
C GLY A 8 23.58 18.96 -6.92
N THR A 9 24.65 19.47 -7.51
CA THR A 9 25.76 20.10 -6.77
C THR A 9 25.34 21.49 -6.27
N PHE A 10 24.93 21.59 -5.00
CA PHE A 10 24.83 22.88 -4.29
C PHE A 10 26.13 23.14 -3.52
N LEU A 11 26.85 24.22 -3.89
CA LEU A 11 28.11 24.65 -3.27
C LEU A 11 28.18 26.18 -3.23
N LEU A 12 28.57 26.74 -2.06
CA LEU A 12 28.78 28.17 -1.73
C LEU A 12 27.52 29.06 -1.83
N GLY A 13 27.29 30.06 -0.98
CA GLY A 13 27.94 30.60 0.23
C GLY A 13 26.94 31.60 0.87
N ALA A 14 27.22 32.52 1.78
CA ALA A 14 28.34 32.80 2.68
C ALA A 14 27.83 33.77 3.79
N LEU A 15 28.50 33.77 4.96
CA LEU A 15 28.59 34.85 5.97
C LEU A 15 27.49 35.93 6.07
N ALA A 16 26.83 36.00 7.24
CA ALA A 16 26.34 37.26 7.81
C ALA A 16 26.61 37.30 9.33
N LEU A 17 27.42 38.27 9.77
CA LEU A 17 27.66 38.60 11.17
C LEU A 17 26.59 39.61 11.63
N GLY A 18 25.95 39.37 12.79
CA GLY A 18 24.97 40.30 13.38
C GLY A 18 24.94 40.19 14.89
N CYS A 19 25.27 41.28 15.59
CA CYS A 19 25.26 41.36 17.06
C CYS A 19 23.94 41.89 17.63
N GLY A 20 23.46 41.28 18.73
CA GLY A 20 22.44 41.84 19.64
C GLY A 20 21.00 41.71 19.12
N LYS A 21 20.01 41.37 19.94
CA LYS A 21 19.78 41.82 21.32
C LYS A 21 18.85 40.86 22.07
N SER A 22 18.91 40.90 23.41
CA SER A 22 18.19 40.01 24.34
C SER A 22 16.67 40.02 24.17
N GLY A 23 16.06 38.85 24.31
CA GLY A 23 14.62 38.60 24.38
C GLY A 23 14.41 37.27 25.07
N GLU A 24 13.98 37.33 26.33
CA GLU A 24 13.99 36.22 27.29
C GLU A 24 12.57 35.65 27.38
N GLU A 25 12.38 34.36 27.05
CA GLU A 25 11.16 33.66 27.44
C GLU A 25 11.46 32.19 27.80
N GLU A 26 10.99 31.82 28.97
CA GLU A 26 11.40 30.66 29.75
C GLU A 26 10.41 29.50 29.52
N ASN A 27 10.90 28.28 29.28
CA ASN A 27 10.12 27.09 29.58
C ASN A 27 11.01 25.91 30.02
N PRO A 28 10.88 25.44 31.27
CA PRO A 28 11.79 24.45 31.82
C PRO A 28 11.32 23.01 31.55
N ASN A 29 12.24 22.16 31.11
CA ASN A 29 12.48 20.87 31.77
C ASN A 29 13.84 20.29 31.34
N THR A 30 14.76 20.16 32.30
CA THR A 30 16.11 19.62 32.09
C THR A 30 16.41 18.53 33.11
N ALA A 31 16.52 17.27 32.66
CA ALA A 31 17.21 16.16 33.34
C ALA A 31 17.20 14.92 32.40
N ALA A 32 18.26 14.13 32.24
CA ALA A 32 19.65 14.34 32.63
C ALA A 32 20.58 13.54 31.66
N ASN A 33 21.85 13.94 31.60
CA ASN A 33 22.89 13.43 30.71
C ASN A 33 23.82 12.43 31.44
N TYR A 34 24.13 11.28 30.81
CA TYR A 34 25.31 10.39 30.99
C TYR A 34 25.21 9.28 29.92
N GLN A 35 26.25 8.73 29.25
CA GLN A 35 27.68 9.04 29.00
C GLN A 35 27.89 8.89 27.45
N GLN A 36 28.97 9.24 26.74
CA GLN A 36 30.44 9.23 26.90
C GLN A 36 31.15 7.85 26.86
N GLY A 37 32.04 7.67 25.86
CA GLY A 37 32.80 6.45 25.55
C GLY A 37 32.15 5.62 24.41
N GLN A 38 32.85 5.10 23.41
CA GLN A 38 34.30 4.87 23.25
C GLN A 38 34.62 4.55 21.77
N PRO A 39 35.69 5.10 21.14
CA PRO A 39 36.11 4.72 19.79
C PRO A 39 37.10 3.54 19.82
N GLY A 40 36.85 2.50 19.01
CA GLY A 40 37.70 1.30 18.92
C GLY A 40 38.08 0.96 17.47
N PRO A 41 39.37 0.81 17.13
CA PRO A 41 39.82 0.43 15.79
C PRO A 41 40.24 -1.05 15.69
N GLY A 42 39.98 -1.66 14.53
CA GLY A 42 40.82 -2.76 14.00
C GLY A 42 40.14 -4.11 13.70
N GLY A 43 40.38 -4.60 12.47
CA GLY A 43 40.22 -6.01 12.07
C GLY A 43 38.79 -6.47 11.76
N GLN A 44 38.56 -7.49 10.92
CA GLN A 44 39.42 -8.29 10.05
C GLN A 44 38.57 -8.79 8.87
N ALA A 45 39.13 -8.92 7.66
CA ALA A 45 38.42 -9.48 6.51
C ALA A 45 38.54 -11.02 6.48
N PRO A 46 37.44 -11.78 6.35
CA PRO A 46 37.49 -13.22 6.08
C PRO A 46 37.76 -13.51 4.59
N PRO A 47 38.42 -14.64 4.25
CA PRO A 47 38.92 -14.92 2.91
C PRO A 47 37.87 -15.49 1.93
N PRO A 48 38.07 -15.37 0.60
CA PRO A 48 37.24 -16.02 -0.41
C PRO A 48 37.75 -17.42 -0.78
N GLY A 49 36.86 -18.43 -0.90
CA GLY A 49 37.23 -19.69 -1.55
C GLY A 49 36.22 -20.85 -1.49
N GLN A 50 36.12 -21.55 -2.63
CA GLN A 50 35.71 -22.96 -2.84
C GLN A 50 34.18 -23.24 -2.79
N GLN A 51 33.52 -23.60 -3.92
CA GLN A 51 33.46 -24.92 -4.61
C GLN A 51 32.60 -25.96 -3.81
N GLN A 52 31.75 -26.81 -4.39
CA GLN A 52 31.44 -27.20 -5.80
C GLN A 52 29.99 -27.79 -5.89
N PRO A 53 29.46 -28.19 -7.07
CA PRO A 53 28.04 -28.56 -7.23
C PRO A 53 27.74 -30.06 -7.14
N GLY A 54 26.47 -30.35 -6.87
CA GLY A 54 25.74 -31.57 -7.24
C GLY A 54 24.23 -31.31 -7.08
N ALA A 55 23.29 -32.08 -7.59
CA ALA A 55 23.19 -33.12 -8.61
C ALA A 55 21.71 -33.57 -8.52
N GLN A 56 20.97 -33.69 -9.63
CA GLN A 56 19.58 -34.17 -9.60
C GLN A 56 19.50 -35.62 -9.10
N PRO A 57 18.36 -36.02 -8.50
CA PRO A 57 17.38 -36.78 -9.28
C PRO A 57 15.93 -36.29 -9.13
N GLY A 58 15.07 -36.76 -10.03
CA GLY A 58 13.69 -36.32 -10.21
C GLY A 58 12.60 -37.15 -9.50
N PRO A 59 11.42 -37.34 -10.14
CA PRO A 59 10.14 -37.11 -9.48
C PRO A 59 9.46 -38.36 -8.88
N ALA A 60 8.58 -38.15 -7.89
CA ALA A 60 7.72 -39.21 -7.36
C ALA A 60 6.35 -38.68 -6.87
N GLY A 61 5.28 -39.36 -7.30
CA GLY A 61 4.06 -39.56 -6.51
C GLY A 61 2.97 -38.48 -6.53
N TYR A 62 2.04 -38.58 -7.49
CA TYR A 62 0.66 -38.10 -7.29
C TYR A 62 -0.13 -39.14 -6.49
N PRO A 63 -0.82 -38.78 -5.39
CA PRO A 63 -1.90 -39.60 -4.84
C PRO A 63 -3.28 -39.17 -5.38
N ALA A 64 -4.10 -40.19 -5.61
CA ALA A 64 -5.42 -40.22 -6.25
C ALA A 64 -6.43 -39.11 -5.88
N ALA A 65 -7.26 -38.76 -6.87
CA ALA A 65 -8.49 -37.98 -6.70
C ALA A 65 -9.54 -38.75 -5.88
N SER A 66 -10.23 -38.05 -4.97
CA SER A 66 -11.32 -38.58 -4.17
C SER A 66 -12.69 -38.02 -4.62
N ALA A 67 -13.49 -38.89 -5.24
CA ALA A 67 -14.96 -38.92 -5.29
C ALA A 67 -15.75 -37.60 -5.45
N GLN A 68 -16.37 -37.44 -6.62
CA GLN A 68 -17.57 -36.61 -6.80
C GLN A 68 -18.77 -37.20 -6.04
N PRO A 69 -19.53 -36.40 -5.26
CA PRO A 69 -20.88 -36.74 -4.84
C PRO A 69 -21.87 -36.69 -6.02
N ALA A 70 -22.88 -37.58 -6.00
CA ALA A 70 -23.86 -37.73 -7.08
C ALA A 70 -24.93 -36.61 -7.10
N PRO A 71 -25.52 -36.29 -8.27
CA PRO A 71 -26.64 -35.36 -8.38
C PRO A 71 -27.94 -35.99 -7.86
N GLY A 72 -28.54 -35.39 -6.83
CA GLY A 72 -29.85 -35.78 -6.32
C GLY A 72 -31.00 -35.15 -7.13
N PRO A 73 -32.02 -35.91 -7.57
CA PRO A 73 -33.21 -35.37 -8.22
C PRO A 73 -34.27 -34.98 -7.17
N GLY A 74 -34.65 -33.69 -7.14
CA GLY A 74 -35.72 -33.20 -6.27
C GLY A 74 -36.13 -31.79 -6.67
N GLY A 75 -37.28 -31.64 -7.33
CA GLY A 75 -37.76 -30.34 -7.79
C GLY A 75 -38.50 -29.56 -6.70
N GLN A 76 -38.42 -28.23 -6.76
CA GLN A 76 -39.32 -27.33 -6.05
C GLN A 76 -39.80 -26.23 -7.02
N PRO A 77 -41.12 -25.98 -7.15
CA PRO A 77 -41.64 -24.94 -8.04
C PRO A 77 -41.21 -23.53 -7.60
N GLY A 78 -40.94 -22.66 -8.58
CA GLY A 78 -40.33 -21.36 -8.34
C GLY A 78 -41.24 -20.36 -7.61
N ALA A 79 -40.61 -19.57 -6.73
CA ALA A 79 -41.16 -18.29 -6.27
C ALA A 79 -40.69 -17.15 -7.21
N PRO A 80 -41.53 -16.15 -7.50
CA PRO A 80 -41.14 -15.02 -8.36
C PRO A 80 -40.07 -14.15 -7.69
N PRO A 81 -39.13 -13.56 -8.46
CA PRO A 81 -38.12 -12.67 -7.90
C PRO A 81 -38.75 -11.38 -7.38
N ALA A 82 -38.47 -11.04 -6.12
CA ALA A 82 -38.88 -9.77 -5.55
C ALA A 82 -38.13 -8.60 -6.22
N ALA A 83 -38.87 -7.55 -6.60
CA ALA A 83 -38.32 -6.35 -7.19
C ALA A 83 -37.35 -5.64 -6.22
N GLY A 84 -36.25 -5.10 -6.76
CA GLY A 84 -35.21 -4.46 -5.96
C GLY A 84 -35.71 -3.23 -5.21
N ALA A 85 -35.56 -3.24 -3.88
CA ALA A 85 -35.74 -2.04 -3.05
C ALA A 85 -34.54 -1.12 -3.21
N GLN A 86 -34.74 0.00 -3.92
CA GLN A 86 -33.75 1.05 -4.07
C GLN A 86 -33.57 1.79 -2.72
N PRO A 87 -32.34 1.94 -2.17
CA PRO A 87 -32.15 2.59 -0.87
C PRO A 87 -32.61 4.06 -0.90
N ALA A 88 -33.49 4.44 0.02
CA ALA A 88 -33.98 5.80 0.15
C ALA A 88 -32.87 6.72 0.70
N ALA A 89 -32.56 7.79 -0.02
CA ALA A 89 -31.68 8.84 0.47
C ALA A 89 -32.36 9.62 1.61
N GLY A 90 -31.68 9.73 2.78
CA GLY A 90 -32.13 10.61 3.86
C GLY A 90 -32.14 10.05 5.29
N GLN A 91 -31.52 8.90 5.58
CA GLN A 91 -31.42 8.46 6.99
C GLN A 91 -30.36 9.30 7.76
N PRO A 92 -30.72 9.88 8.92
CA PRO A 92 -29.80 10.66 9.74
C PRO A 92 -28.70 9.77 10.34
N MET A 93 -27.45 10.25 10.32
CA MET A 93 -26.32 9.54 10.91
C MET A 93 -26.55 9.31 12.40
N ALA A 94 -26.56 8.04 12.83
CA ALA A 94 -26.71 7.68 14.23
C ALA A 94 -25.50 8.18 15.05
N PRO A 95 -25.71 8.73 16.27
CA PRO A 95 -24.61 9.23 17.09
C PRO A 95 -23.69 8.08 17.54
N LEU A 96 -22.38 8.32 17.42
CA LEU A 96 -21.31 7.33 17.63
C LEU A 96 -21.37 6.59 18.98
N GLY A 97 -21.98 7.19 20.00
CA GLY A 97 -22.15 6.61 21.34
C GLY A 97 -23.04 5.37 21.40
N ALA A 98 -23.97 5.18 20.44
CA ALA A 98 -24.88 4.02 20.46
C ALA A 98 -24.21 2.70 20.04
N ILE A 99 -23.06 2.77 19.34
CA ILE A 99 -22.41 1.60 18.73
C ILE A 99 -21.64 0.79 19.78
N MET A 100 -21.10 1.42 20.84
CA MET A 100 -20.35 0.73 21.89
C MET A 100 -21.20 -0.15 22.83
N ALA A 101 -22.53 0.02 22.82
CA ALA A 101 -23.44 -0.69 23.73
C ALA A 101 -24.12 -1.94 23.12
N ASN A 102 -23.99 -2.17 21.81
CA ASN A 102 -24.76 -3.22 21.13
C ASN A 102 -23.90 -4.12 20.21
N PRO A 103 -23.54 -5.34 20.62
CA PRO A 103 -22.72 -6.25 19.82
C PRO A 103 -23.41 -6.75 18.53
N ALA A 104 -24.74 -6.64 18.40
CA ALA A 104 -25.44 -6.93 17.14
C ALA A 104 -25.26 -5.80 16.10
N GLY A 105 -25.06 -4.55 16.54
CA GLY A 105 -24.79 -3.42 15.65
C GLY A 105 -23.47 -3.57 14.88
N LEU A 106 -22.45 -4.16 15.52
CA LEU A 106 -21.17 -4.46 14.90
C LEU A 106 -21.30 -5.45 13.72
N GLN A 107 -22.20 -6.43 13.83
CA GLN A 107 -22.43 -7.45 12.81
C GLN A 107 -23.00 -6.84 11.52
N GLY A 108 -23.89 -5.84 11.64
CA GLY A 108 -24.43 -5.11 10.49
C GLY A 108 -23.38 -4.29 9.74
N ILE A 109 -22.42 -3.69 10.46
CA ILE A 109 -21.32 -2.91 9.85
C ILE A 109 -20.36 -3.85 9.10
N ILE A 110 -20.04 -5.02 9.68
CA ILE A 110 -19.22 -6.05 9.03
C ILE A 110 -19.92 -6.59 7.77
N ALA A 111 -21.23 -6.85 7.82
CA ALA A 111 -22.00 -7.30 6.67
C ALA A 111 -22.04 -6.24 5.53
N GLY A 112 -22.11 -4.95 5.87
CA GLY A 112 -22.01 -3.86 4.89
C GLY A 112 -20.64 -3.81 4.20
N ALA A 113 -19.55 -3.89 4.97
CA ALA A 113 -18.18 -3.83 4.46
C ALA A 113 -17.80 -5.00 3.53
N LEU A 114 -18.42 -6.18 3.70
CA LEU A 114 -18.15 -7.38 2.89
C LEU A 114 -18.93 -7.43 1.56
N SER A 115 -19.82 -6.47 1.29
CA SER A 115 -20.69 -6.49 0.10
C SER A 115 -20.01 -6.02 -1.21
N GLY A 116 -18.79 -5.47 -1.13
CA GLY A 116 -17.98 -5.08 -2.29
C GLY A 116 -16.88 -6.09 -2.62
N GLY A 117 -17.14 -7.01 -3.56
CA GLY A 117 -16.12 -7.89 -4.13
C GLY A 117 -15.28 -7.22 -5.24
N ALA A 118 -14.16 -7.78 -5.70
CA ALA A 118 -13.46 -8.99 -5.27
C ALA A 118 -12.03 -9.06 -5.85
N ALA A 119 -11.08 -9.55 -5.05
CA ALA A 119 -9.90 -10.31 -5.49
C ALA A 119 -9.27 -11.03 -4.27
N ALA A 120 -8.70 -12.22 -4.45
CA ALA A 120 -8.36 -13.10 -3.34
C ALA A 120 -7.09 -12.68 -2.56
N VAL A 121 -7.30 -12.00 -1.43
CA VAL A 121 -6.35 -11.91 -0.32
C VAL A 121 -7.06 -12.42 0.94
N GLY A 122 -6.41 -13.30 1.69
CA GLY A 122 -7.06 -14.10 2.74
C GLY A 122 -7.83 -13.25 3.77
N ALA A 123 -9.02 -13.72 4.14
CA ALA A 123 -10.04 -13.00 4.91
C ALA A 123 -9.48 -12.06 5.98
N LEU A 124 -9.39 -10.77 5.63
CA LEU A 124 -8.88 -9.71 6.50
C LEU A 124 -9.94 -9.37 7.53
N SER A 125 -9.53 -9.12 8.78
CA SER A 125 -10.47 -8.58 9.76
C SER A 125 -10.83 -7.15 9.35
N GLY A 126 -12.11 -6.78 9.48
CA GLY A 126 -12.57 -5.44 9.09
C GLY A 126 -11.85 -4.30 9.83
N GLY A 127 -11.26 -4.58 10.99
CA GLY A 127 -10.43 -3.63 11.74
C GLY A 127 -9.11 -3.30 11.04
N GLU A 128 -8.41 -4.30 10.47
CA GLU A 128 -7.14 -4.09 9.75
C GLU A 128 -7.34 -3.24 8.49
N LEU A 129 -8.40 -3.53 7.73
CA LEU A 129 -8.77 -2.75 6.56
C LEU A 129 -9.16 -1.31 6.92
N GLY A 130 -9.94 -1.11 7.98
CA GLY A 130 -10.31 0.23 8.45
C GLY A 130 -9.11 1.07 8.90
N MET A 131 -8.12 0.46 9.56
CA MET A 131 -6.87 1.14 9.91
C MET A 131 -6.04 1.52 8.68
N MET A 132 -6.00 0.64 7.68
CA MET A 132 -5.29 0.88 6.42
C MET A 132 -5.94 2.02 5.62
N GLU A 133 -7.26 1.99 5.45
CA GLU A 133 -8.00 3.06 4.76
C GLU A 133 -7.82 4.41 5.48
N ALA A 134 -7.90 4.45 6.81
CA ALA A 134 -7.67 5.66 7.60
C ALA A 134 -6.23 6.21 7.43
N GLY A 135 -5.22 5.32 7.43
CA GLY A 135 -3.82 5.69 7.19
C GLY A 135 -3.57 6.27 5.80
N ILE A 136 -4.11 5.62 4.76
CA ILE A 136 -4.04 6.07 3.37
C ILE A 136 -4.76 7.42 3.19
N LYS A 137 -5.97 7.56 3.76
CA LYS A 137 -6.76 8.80 3.69
C LYS A 137 -6.07 9.98 4.38
N MET A 138 -5.38 9.73 5.49
CA MET A 138 -4.55 10.73 6.17
C MET A 138 -3.36 11.16 5.30
N GLN A 139 -2.65 10.21 4.67
CA GLN A 139 -1.59 10.53 3.70
C GLN A 139 -2.12 11.26 2.46
N ALA A 140 -3.32 10.93 1.98
CA ALA A 140 -3.97 11.60 0.85
C ALA A 140 -4.28 13.08 1.12
N GLY A 141 -4.65 13.43 2.36
CA GLY A 141 -4.81 14.83 2.77
C GLY A 141 -3.54 15.68 2.65
N ILE A 142 -2.37 15.04 2.67
CA ILE A 142 -1.04 15.68 2.53
C ILE A 142 -0.57 15.62 1.07
N GLN A 143 -0.56 14.42 0.47
CA GLN A 143 0.15 14.12 -0.77
C GLN A 143 -0.73 14.15 -2.04
N ALA A 144 -2.07 14.12 -1.88
CA ALA A 144 -3.05 14.07 -2.96
C ALA A 144 -4.15 15.12 -2.76
N LYS A 145 -3.75 16.34 -2.35
CA LYS A 145 -4.67 17.42 -1.97
C LYS A 145 -5.58 17.82 -3.13
N GLY A 146 -6.89 17.69 -2.93
CA GLY A 146 -7.92 17.98 -3.94
C GLY A 146 -8.15 16.87 -4.95
N MET A 147 -7.55 15.69 -4.77
CA MET A 147 -7.76 14.51 -5.60
C MET A 147 -8.88 13.63 -5.04
N THR A 148 -9.47 12.79 -5.88
CA THR A 148 -10.52 11.82 -5.54
C THR A 148 -10.00 10.40 -5.65
N ALA A 149 -10.43 9.49 -4.77
CA ALA A 149 -10.04 8.09 -4.85
C ALA A 149 -10.64 7.44 -6.11
N GLU A 150 -9.83 6.64 -6.82
CA GLU A 150 -10.22 5.86 -7.99
C GLU A 150 -9.92 4.38 -7.79
N GLY A 151 -10.89 3.52 -8.14
CA GLY A 151 -10.79 2.08 -7.95
C GLY A 151 -10.99 1.64 -6.50
N GLN A 152 -10.91 0.33 -6.29
CA GLN A 152 -10.96 -0.28 -4.96
C GLN A 152 -9.60 -0.14 -4.24
N LEU A 153 -9.62 -0.19 -2.91
CA LEU A 153 -8.41 -0.30 -2.10
C LEU A 153 -7.71 -1.63 -2.40
N MET A 154 -6.50 -1.58 -2.96
CA MET A 154 -5.65 -2.75 -3.13
C MET A 154 -5.01 -3.06 -1.78
N SER A 155 -5.13 -4.30 -1.27
CA SER A 155 -4.52 -4.70 0.00
C SER A 155 -4.03 -6.14 -0.08
N ALA A 156 -2.88 -6.44 0.53
CA ALA A 156 -2.23 -7.74 0.49
C ALA A 156 -1.44 -8.05 1.77
N LYS A 157 -1.43 -9.32 2.19
CA LYS A 157 -0.51 -9.79 3.24
C LYS A 157 0.78 -10.26 2.57
N LEU A 158 1.86 -9.52 2.78
CA LEU A 158 3.16 -9.81 2.18
C LEU A 158 4.18 -10.30 3.21
N GLN A 159 5.06 -11.18 2.73
CA GLN A 159 6.32 -11.53 3.38
C GLN A 159 7.46 -10.72 2.77
N GLN A 160 8.62 -10.68 3.42
CA GLN A 160 9.79 -9.99 2.87
C GLN A 160 10.18 -10.59 1.51
N GLY A 161 10.39 -9.71 0.51
CA GLY A 161 10.67 -10.09 -0.87
C GLY A 161 9.45 -10.55 -1.68
N ALA A 162 8.26 -10.60 -1.08
CA ALA A 162 7.02 -10.88 -1.80
C ALA A 162 6.43 -9.61 -2.42
N HIS A 163 5.60 -9.79 -3.45
CA HIS A 163 4.91 -8.72 -4.15
C HIS A 163 3.42 -9.05 -4.28
N ALA A 164 2.57 -8.04 -4.41
CA ALA A 164 1.17 -8.17 -4.78
C ALA A 164 0.81 -7.17 -5.87
N GLU A 165 -0.09 -7.57 -6.75
CA GLU A 165 -0.41 -6.84 -7.97
C GLU A 165 -1.87 -6.39 -7.95
N GLY A 166 -2.12 -5.15 -8.35
CA GLY A 166 -3.46 -4.62 -8.62
C GLY A 166 -3.49 -3.86 -9.93
N HIS A 167 -4.63 -3.83 -10.61
CA HIS A 167 -4.74 -3.26 -11.96
C HIS A 167 -5.73 -2.09 -11.97
N PHE A 168 -5.41 -1.02 -12.71
CA PHE A 168 -6.35 0.05 -13.01
C PHE A 168 -6.08 0.66 -14.39
N THR A 169 -7.05 1.41 -14.91
CA THR A 169 -6.94 2.08 -16.22
C THR A 169 -6.64 3.56 -16.04
N MET A 170 -5.51 4.04 -16.56
CA MET A 170 -5.19 5.46 -16.59
C MET A 170 -5.83 6.16 -17.79
N GLN A 171 -6.59 7.22 -17.53
CA GLN A 171 -7.16 8.09 -18.56
C GLN A 171 -6.12 9.10 -19.09
N PRO A 172 -6.16 9.47 -20.39
CA PRO A 172 -5.25 10.45 -20.96
C PRO A 172 -5.46 11.84 -20.34
N GLY A 173 -4.38 12.57 -20.08
CA GLY A 173 -4.42 13.93 -19.51
C GLY A 173 -4.69 14.03 -18.00
N VAL A 174 -5.29 13.00 -17.39
CA VAL A 174 -5.60 12.91 -15.95
C VAL A 174 -4.33 12.74 -15.12
N CYS A 175 -4.34 13.33 -13.93
CA CYS A 175 -3.22 13.44 -13.00
C CYS A 175 -3.42 12.43 -11.85
N TYR A 176 -2.50 11.47 -11.71
CA TYR A 176 -2.62 10.32 -10.81
C TYR A 176 -1.56 10.32 -9.70
N THR A 177 -2.00 9.99 -8.48
CA THR A 177 -1.14 9.79 -7.31
C THR A 177 -1.51 8.47 -6.64
N ILE A 178 -0.53 7.64 -6.31
CA ILE A 178 -0.75 6.33 -5.66
C ILE A 178 -0.14 6.40 -4.27
N ILE A 179 -0.95 6.09 -3.25
CA ILE A 179 -0.57 6.20 -1.85
C ILE A 179 -0.64 4.83 -1.21
N GLY A 180 0.51 4.37 -0.71
CA GLY A 180 0.63 3.13 0.05
C GLY A 180 0.62 3.35 1.56
N PHE A 181 0.21 2.31 2.28
CA PHE A 181 0.29 2.24 3.74
C PHE A 181 0.56 0.81 4.20
N GLY A 182 1.52 0.64 5.11
CA GLY A 182 1.86 -0.62 5.77
C GLY A 182 1.37 -0.65 7.21
N LEU A 183 0.73 -1.74 7.62
CA LEU A 183 0.39 -2.02 9.02
C LEU A 183 1.64 -2.47 9.82
N PRO A 184 1.57 -2.54 11.17
CA PRO A 184 2.70 -2.96 11.99
C PRO A 184 3.35 -4.29 11.54
N GLY A 185 4.68 -4.30 11.49
CA GLY A 185 5.48 -5.40 10.94
C GLY A 185 6.06 -5.12 9.55
N VAL A 186 5.44 -4.21 8.77
CA VAL A 186 6.02 -3.62 7.57
C VAL A 186 7.09 -2.61 7.98
N PHE A 187 8.27 -2.65 7.35
CA PHE A 187 9.34 -1.67 7.58
C PHE A 187 9.82 -0.96 6.32
N ASP A 188 9.69 -1.62 5.16
CA ASP A 188 10.16 -1.09 3.88
C ASP A 188 9.31 -1.67 2.75
N TYR A 189 8.49 -0.81 2.15
CA TYR A 189 7.48 -1.11 1.16
C TYR A 189 7.65 -0.12 0.01
N GLN A 190 7.66 -0.65 -1.22
CA GLN A 190 7.80 0.11 -2.46
C GLN A 190 6.59 -0.15 -3.37
N ILE A 191 6.19 0.87 -4.12
CA ILE A 191 5.18 0.74 -5.18
C ILE A 191 5.84 1.02 -6.53
N ASN A 192 5.64 0.11 -7.47
CA ASN A 192 6.03 0.25 -8.88
C ASN A 192 4.76 0.34 -9.73
N LEU A 193 4.71 1.33 -10.64
CA LEU A 193 3.65 1.41 -11.66
C LEU A 193 4.22 0.90 -12.97
N ILE A 194 3.65 -0.18 -13.51
CA ILE A 194 4.15 -0.91 -14.67
C ILE A 194 3.06 -0.95 -15.75
N THR A 195 3.41 -0.90 -17.03
CA THR A 195 2.47 -1.19 -18.13
C THR A 195 1.96 -2.63 -18.06
N ASP A 196 0.67 -2.79 -18.35
CA ASP A 196 -0.01 -4.10 -18.40
C ASP A 196 0.05 -4.69 -19.83
N PRO A 197 0.02 -6.03 -20.02
CA PRO A 197 -0.08 -6.64 -21.35
C PRO A 197 -1.32 -6.13 -22.11
N PRO A 198 -1.26 -5.99 -23.46
CA PRO A 198 -0.26 -6.54 -24.37
C PRO A 198 1.00 -5.68 -24.56
N MET A 199 1.15 -4.57 -23.86
CA MET A 199 2.37 -3.75 -23.96
C MET A 199 3.56 -4.45 -23.28
N PRO A 200 4.80 -4.24 -23.75
CA PRO A 200 5.98 -4.67 -23.01
C PRO A 200 5.99 -4.03 -21.61
N PRO A 201 6.39 -4.77 -20.55
CA PRO A 201 6.44 -4.24 -19.19
C PRO A 201 7.50 -3.14 -19.09
N GLN A 202 7.06 -1.93 -18.75
CA GLN A 202 7.86 -0.73 -18.55
C GLN A 202 7.41 -0.07 -17.25
N VAL A 203 8.37 0.26 -16.39
CA VAL A 203 8.11 1.02 -15.16
C VAL A 203 7.85 2.48 -15.55
N LEU A 204 6.60 2.91 -15.41
CA LEU A 204 6.14 4.28 -15.67
C LEU A 204 6.53 5.22 -14.52
N ALA A 205 6.45 4.72 -13.29
CA ALA A 205 6.80 5.44 -12.08
C ALA A 205 7.12 4.46 -10.94
N GLN A 206 7.84 4.95 -9.92
CA GLN A 206 8.20 4.21 -8.72
C GLN A 206 8.09 5.14 -7.52
N SER A 207 7.71 4.61 -6.35
CA SER A 207 7.59 5.40 -5.14
C SER A 207 8.94 5.97 -4.69
N ALA A 208 8.99 7.26 -4.38
CA ALA A 208 10.19 7.88 -3.84
C ALA A 208 10.35 7.53 -2.35
N VAL A 209 11.56 7.07 -1.99
CA VAL A 209 11.98 6.69 -0.63
C VAL A 209 11.31 5.41 -0.09
N GLY A 210 12.11 4.54 0.53
CA GLY A 210 11.64 3.33 1.23
C GLY A 210 11.09 3.64 2.62
N GLY A 211 10.22 2.78 3.13
CA GLY A 211 9.56 2.96 4.43
C GLY A 211 8.16 2.34 4.45
N VAL A 212 7.32 2.75 5.42
CA VAL A 212 5.98 2.17 5.61
C VAL A 212 4.87 2.81 4.77
N ASN A 213 5.10 4.02 4.25
CA ASN A 213 4.12 4.82 3.50
C ASN A 213 4.69 5.29 2.15
N PRO A 214 4.93 4.39 1.17
CA PRO A 214 5.41 4.78 -0.15
C PRO A 214 4.37 5.60 -0.91
N VAL A 215 4.82 6.60 -1.66
CA VAL A 215 3.95 7.44 -2.50
C VAL A 215 4.55 7.58 -3.89
N VAL A 216 3.71 7.40 -4.92
CA VAL A 216 4.05 7.58 -6.34
C VAL A 216 3.31 8.80 -6.87
N GLY A 217 4.01 9.75 -7.47
CA GLY A 217 3.41 10.97 -8.02
C GLY A 217 2.89 11.93 -6.95
N ALA A 218 3.65 12.17 -5.89
CA ALA A 218 3.25 13.04 -4.78
C ALA A 218 3.02 14.51 -5.23
N ASN A 219 1.96 15.13 -4.73
CA ASN A 219 1.60 16.53 -4.97
C ASN A 219 1.45 16.83 -6.48
N GLU A 220 1.86 18.01 -6.94
CA GLU A 220 1.77 18.41 -8.36
C GLU A 220 2.73 17.63 -9.30
N ALA A 221 3.58 16.72 -8.77
CA ALA A 221 4.43 15.83 -9.56
C ALA A 221 3.71 14.53 -9.99
N CYS A 222 2.38 14.53 -9.97
CA CYS A 222 1.52 13.39 -10.30
C CYS A 222 1.85 12.73 -11.65
N ILE A 223 1.61 11.43 -11.71
CA ILE A 223 1.82 10.60 -12.89
C ILE A 223 0.72 10.93 -13.91
N ARG A 224 1.10 11.16 -15.17
CA ARG A 224 0.15 11.31 -16.27
C ARG A 224 0.36 10.18 -17.26
N ASN A 225 -0.72 9.71 -17.86
CA ASN A 225 -0.63 8.78 -18.99
C ASN A 225 0.09 9.49 -20.16
N PRO A 226 1.24 8.97 -20.65
CA PRO A 226 1.98 9.58 -21.75
C PRO A 226 1.36 9.31 -23.13
N PHE A 227 0.39 8.41 -23.22
CA PHE A 227 -0.33 8.07 -24.45
C PHE A 227 -1.65 8.84 -24.55
N PRO A 228 -2.12 9.15 -25.78
CA PRO A 228 -3.38 9.84 -26.02
C PRO A 228 -4.63 8.95 -25.83
N LEU A 229 -4.44 7.66 -25.52
CA LEU A 229 -5.50 6.66 -25.33
C LEU A 229 -5.45 6.12 -23.90
N PRO A 230 -6.58 5.70 -23.30
CA PRO A 230 -6.58 5.02 -22.00
C PRO A 230 -5.70 3.77 -22.01
N MET A 231 -4.95 3.55 -20.93
CA MET A 231 -4.03 2.40 -20.81
C MET A 231 -4.27 1.63 -19.52
N SER A 232 -4.23 0.29 -19.58
CA SER A 232 -4.17 -0.54 -18.36
C SER A 232 -2.77 -0.49 -17.79
N VAL A 233 -2.68 -0.35 -16.47
CA VAL A 233 -1.43 -0.32 -15.70
C VAL A 233 -1.57 -1.19 -14.46
N LYS A 234 -0.44 -1.78 -14.09
CA LYS A 234 -0.29 -2.66 -12.93
C LYS A 234 0.47 -1.94 -11.82
N VAL A 235 -0.13 -1.90 -10.64
CA VAL A 235 0.46 -1.46 -9.38
C VAL A 235 1.08 -2.68 -8.72
N ASP A 236 2.39 -2.78 -8.80
CA ASP A 236 3.19 -3.78 -8.11
C ASP A 236 3.59 -3.24 -6.72
N MET A 237 3.10 -3.90 -5.68
CA MET A 237 3.34 -3.59 -4.28
C MET A 237 4.41 -4.55 -3.75
N ASN A 238 5.64 -4.08 -3.60
CA ASN A 238 6.80 -4.91 -3.24
C ASN A 238 7.25 -4.66 -1.79
N LEU A 239 7.24 -5.69 -0.94
CA LEU A 239 7.68 -5.58 0.46
C LEU A 239 9.17 -5.91 0.60
N LEU A 240 10.01 -4.89 0.59
CA LEU A 240 11.48 -5.01 0.66
C LEU A 240 11.97 -5.52 2.04
N ARG A 241 11.26 -5.20 3.13
CA ARG A 241 11.65 -5.58 4.50
C ARG A 241 10.46 -5.61 5.48
N GLY A 242 10.45 -6.63 6.32
CA GLY A 242 9.37 -6.90 7.28
C GLY A 242 8.33 -7.89 6.74
N THR A 243 7.25 -8.07 7.50
CA THR A 243 6.10 -8.91 7.11
C THR A 243 4.82 -8.27 7.63
N GLY A 244 3.74 -8.30 6.86
CA GLY A 244 2.49 -7.68 7.31
C GLY A 244 1.51 -7.36 6.20
N MET A 245 0.47 -6.62 6.57
CA MET A 245 -0.50 -6.09 5.62
C MET A 245 0.02 -4.79 5.00
N VAL A 246 0.06 -4.74 3.67
CA VAL A 246 0.23 -3.51 2.90
C VAL A 246 -1.04 -3.22 2.11
N GLY A 247 -1.24 -1.97 1.73
CA GLY A 247 -2.18 -1.62 0.67
C GLY A 247 -1.77 -0.37 -0.08
N ALA A 248 -2.54 -0.07 -1.12
CA ALA A 248 -2.42 1.12 -1.93
C ALA A 248 -3.79 1.56 -2.48
N GLN A 249 -4.03 2.87 -2.49
CA GLN A 249 -5.17 3.49 -3.17
C GLN A 249 -4.67 4.43 -4.26
N VAL A 250 -5.32 4.39 -5.41
CA VAL A 250 -5.11 5.34 -6.50
C VAL A 250 -6.00 6.56 -6.28
N TYR A 251 -5.46 7.75 -6.53
CA TYR A 251 -6.17 9.03 -6.51
C TYR A 251 -5.99 9.75 -7.86
N LYS A 252 -7.03 10.46 -8.32
CA LYS A 252 -7.00 11.30 -9.52
C LYS A 252 -7.45 12.75 -9.29
N LYS A 253 -6.89 13.67 -10.08
CA LYS A 253 -7.24 15.09 -10.19
C LYS A 253 -7.79 15.38 -11.59
#